data_AF-A0A7S2GG43-F1
#
_entry.id   AF-A0A7S2GG43-F1
#
_cell.length_a   1.000
_cell.length_b   1.000
_cell.length_c   1.000
_cell.angle_alpha   90.00
_cell.angle_beta   90.00
_cell.angle_gamma   90.00
#
_symmetry.space_group_name_H-M   'P 1'
#
loop_
_entity.id
_entity.type
_entity.pdbx_description
1 polymer ?
#
loop_
_entity_poly.entity_id
_entity_poly.type
_entity_poly.pdbx_seq_one_letter_code
_entity_poly.pdbx_strand_id
1 'polypeptide(L)'
;ERPLISLVGDAEVVNGAIDLTPLRKGCGLSGAVWFHRPLKVVDGFETTFSFVIRPPRADEDEWGKPRSRGSDGFAFVLQLDRSCIVSSGGKKGLSDALGASGIQLGYGGLSSCFAVQFATQPSCQREIIKKNTKVDGEGDGTYFLCSLLYEPHYLINRDLDLAKSKWSYFYVDTKHEGKECVDPVSGKHFVAPELPPDRQPVMQKVELSHHCDSVSVQCPGVHPKAPNSSGPDACMARATFLDLDDSKPHTARILLERNRFRAGSVAKDEVERANLEQMGALADGIPSHRLLVYVDDMQTALINLELDLPDVFGDTLNDSDGRMFAGFTAGTGHNNASH
;
A
#
# COMPACT_ATOMS: atom_id res chain seq x y z
N GLU A 1 -4.85 35.33 2.66
CA GLU A 1 -4.05 34.35 1.90
C GLU A 1 -4.65 32.96 2.14
N ARG A 2 -4.67 32.08 1.14
CA ARG A 2 -5.14 30.70 1.36
C ARG A 2 -4.05 29.92 2.10
N PRO A 3 -4.40 29.06 3.08
CA PRO A 3 -3.42 28.22 3.73
C PRO A 3 -2.72 27.32 2.70
N LEU A 4 -1.41 27.11 2.86
CA LEU A 4 -0.58 26.29 1.97
C LEU A 4 -0.99 24.81 1.97
N ILE A 5 -1.60 24.37 3.07
CA ILE A 5 -2.08 23.02 3.29
C ILE A 5 -3.58 23.02 3.57
N SER A 6 -4.24 21.91 3.27
CA SER A 6 -5.66 21.67 3.56
C SER A 6 -5.79 20.39 4.38
N LEU A 7 -6.39 20.49 5.57
CA LEU A 7 -6.66 19.34 6.45
C LEU A 7 -8.05 18.78 6.11
N VAL A 8 -8.17 17.46 6.08
CA VAL A 8 -9.39 16.74 5.70
C VAL A 8 -9.66 15.64 6.71
N GLY A 9 -10.94 15.37 6.99
CA GLY A 9 -11.36 14.35 7.93
C GLY A 9 -10.94 14.67 9.36
N ASP A 10 -10.27 13.73 10.00
CA ASP A 10 -9.86 13.84 11.40
C ASP A 10 -8.56 14.61 11.62
N ALA A 11 -7.83 14.94 10.54
CA ALA A 11 -6.52 15.56 10.62
C ALA A 11 -6.58 16.96 11.30
N GLU A 12 -5.63 17.24 12.17
CA GLU A 12 -5.55 18.50 12.90
C GLU A 12 -4.11 18.93 13.17
N VAL A 13 -3.90 20.22 13.42
CA VAL A 13 -2.58 20.73 13.84
C VAL A 13 -2.50 20.73 15.36
N VAL A 14 -1.52 20.03 15.91
CA VAL A 14 -1.25 19.95 17.35
C VAL A 14 0.21 20.28 17.60
N ASN A 15 0.48 21.29 18.42
CA ASN A 15 1.84 21.67 18.84
C ASN A 15 2.84 21.87 17.67
N GLY A 16 2.36 22.41 16.54
CA GLY A 16 3.20 22.63 15.35
C GLY A 16 3.44 21.39 14.48
N ALA A 17 2.84 20.24 14.82
CA ALA A 17 2.80 19.03 14.00
C ALA A 17 1.39 18.80 13.44
N ILE A 18 1.29 17.93 12.43
CA ILE A 18 0.01 17.49 11.88
C ILE A 18 -0.27 16.09 12.41
N ASP A 19 -1.33 15.97 13.20
CA ASP A 19 -1.87 14.69 13.63
C ASP A 19 -2.90 14.24 12.59
N LEU A 20 -2.59 13.21 11.80
CA LEU A 20 -3.52 12.69 10.79
C LEU A 20 -4.71 11.97 11.44
N THR A 21 -4.46 11.20 12.49
CA THR A 21 -5.47 10.44 13.26
C THR A 21 -5.25 10.67 14.77
N PRO A 22 -5.85 11.73 15.35
CA PRO A 22 -5.56 12.13 16.72
C PRO A 22 -6.05 11.09 17.75
N LEU A 23 -5.14 10.59 18.61
CA LEU A 23 -5.44 9.60 19.67
C LEU A 23 -6.67 9.94 20.53
N ARG A 24 -6.98 11.23 20.69
CA ARG A 24 -8.11 11.70 21.52
C ARG A 24 -9.48 11.38 20.94
N LYS A 25 -9.57 11.06 19.64
CA LYS A 25 -10.84 10.83 18.94
C LYS A 25 -11.26 9.35 18.89
N GLY A 26 -10.42 8.42 19.38
CA GLY A 26 -10.76 7.00 19.47
C GLY A 26 -10.43 6.24 18.19
N CYS A 27 -11.31 5.33 17.79
CA CYS A 27 -11.10 4.41 16.68
C CYS A 27 -11.87 4.75 15.40
N GLY A 28 -11.53 4.10 14.28
CA GLY A 28 -12.16 4.33 12.98
C GLY A 28 -11.81 5.68 12.33
N LEU A 29 -10.82 6.39 12.85
CA LEU A 29 -10.41 7.72 12.38
C LEU A 29 -9.76 7.66 11.01
N SER A 30 -10.05 8.65 10.17
CA SER A 30 -9.39 8.83 8.88
C SER A 30 -9.11 10.31 8.66
N GLY A 31 -7.88 10.64 8.30
CA GLY A 31 -7.49 12.03 8.08
C GLY A 31 -6.45 12.18 7.00
N ALA A 32 -6.44 13.36 6.38
CA ALA A 32 -5.48 13.70 5.36
C ALA A 32 -5.02 15.15 5.45
N VAL A 33 -3.83 15.40 4.93
CA VAL A 33 -3.36 16.76 4.63
C VAL A 33 -2.88 16.81 3.18
N TRP A 34 -3.32 17.85 2.46
CA TRP A 34 -2.96 18.07 1.06
C TRP A 34 -2.23 19.38 0.86
N PHE A 35 -1.17 19.36 0.06
CA PHE A 35 -0.53 20.57 -0.43
C PHE A 35 -1.41 21.22 -1.50
N HIS A 36 -1.75 22.50 -1.34
CA HIS A 36 -2.79 23.13 -2.16
C HIS A 36 -2.38 23.33 -3.63
N ARG A 37 -1.07 23.42 -3.90
CA ARG A 37 -0.53 23.67 -5.24
C ARG A 37 -0.12 22.35 -5.88
N PRO A 38 -0.61 22.05 -7.10
CA PRO A 38 -0.17 20.85 -7.78
C PRO A 38 1.32 20.98 -8.19
N LEU A 39 2.04 19.89 -8.06
CA LEU A 39 3.46 19.74 -8.37
C LEU A 39 3.61 19.07 -9.74
N LYS A 40 4.58 19.51 -10.55
CA LYS A 40 4.87 18.89 -11.84
C LYS A 40 5.72 17.63 -11.63
N VAL A 41 5.06 16.49 -11.43
CA VAL A 41 5.68 15.21 -11.03
C VAL A 41 6.41 14.54 -12.20
N VAL A 42 5.94 14.73 -13.42
CA VAL A 42 6.57 14.15 -14.63
C VAL A 42 8.02 14.61 -14.83
N ASP A 43 8.40 15.75 -14.26
CA ASP A 43 9.76 16.26 -14.30
C ASP A 43 10.71 15.61 -13.27
N GLY A 44 10.17 14.70 -12.45
CA GLY A 44 10.81 14.20 -11.24
C GLY A 44 10.49 15.09 -10.03
N PHE A 45 10.61 14.54 -8.83
CA PHE A 45 10.43 15.30 -7.60
C PHE A 45 11.22 14.69 -6.45
N GLU A 46 11.49 15.50 -5.44
CA GLU A 46 12.04 15.05 -4.17
C GLU A 46 11.19 15.63 -3.03
N THR A 47 10.91 14.81 -2.03
CA THR A 47 10.30 15.25 -0.78
C THR A 47 10.99 14.59 0.40
N THR A 48 11.11 15.33 1.49
CA THR A 48 11.60 14.84 2.77
C THR A 48 10.66 15.29 3.86
N PHE A 49 10.29 14.38 4.75
CA PHE A 49 9.44 14.67 5.89
C PHE A 49 9.85 13.84 7.10
N SER A 50 9.56 14.37 8.28
CA SER A 50 9.72 13.65 9.53
C SER A 50 8.36 13.26 10.10
N PHE A 51 8.28 12.09 10.71
CA PHE A 51 7.05 11.57 11.28
C PHE A 51 7.34 10.82 12.58
N VAL A 52 6.30 10.66 13.40
CA VAL A 52 6.32 9.83 14.61
C VAL A 52 5.05 9.00 14.58
N ILE A 53 5.18 7.68 14.67
CA ILE A 53 4.02 6.82 14.96
C ILE A 53 4.00 6.63 16.47
N ARG A 54 2.94 7.13 17.10
CA ARG A 54 2.77 7.00 18.54
C ARG A 54 2.18 5.64 18.86
N PRO A 55 2.62 5.00 19.95
CA PRO A 55 2.04 3.78 20.41
C PRO A 55 0.60 4.04 20.84
N PRO A 56 -0.19 2.97 20.92
CA PRO A 56 -1.52 3.05 21.47
C PRO A 56 -1.50 3.68 22.86
N ARG A 57 -2.62 4.31 23.24
CA ARG A 57 -2.75 4.74 24.63
C ARG A 57 -2.54 3.52 25.53
N ALA A 58 -1.83 3.73 26.64
CA ALA A 58 -1.48 2.68 27.60
C ALA A 58 -2.69 2.15 28.38
N ASP A 59 -3.92 2.55 28.02
CA ASP A 59 -5.10 1.89 28.52
C ASP A 59 -5.09 0.44 28.04
N GLU A 60 -5.38 -0.46 28.97
CA GLU A 60 -5.62 -1.85 28.64
C GLU A 60 -6.61 -1.91 27.46
N ASP A 61 -6.43 -2.89 26.57
CA ASP A 61 -7.55 -3.24 25.71
C ASP A 61 -8.76 -3.62 26.58
N GLU A 62 -9.93 -3.81 25.97
CA GLU A 62 -11.12 -4.30 26.71
C GLU A 62 -10.89 -5.63 27.46
N TRP A 63 -9.71 -6.25 27.32
CA TRP A 63 -9.30 -7.54 27.87
C TRP A 63 -8.13 -7.48 28.86
N GLY A 64 -7.73 -6.30 29.34
CA GLY A 64 -6.66 -6.21 30.35
C GLY A 64 -5.26 -6.48 29.81
N LYS A 65 -5.07 -6.52 28.48
CA LYS A 65 -3.78 -6.79 27.85
C LYS A 65 -3.13 -5.48 27.43
N PRO A 66 -1.79 -5.35 27.60
CA PRO A 66 -1.05 -4.26 27.00
C PRO A 66 -1.34 -4.23 25.50
N ARG A 67 -1.91 -3.12 25.00
CA ARG A 67 -2.08 -2.92 23.56
C ARG A 67 -0.71 -3.00 22.92
N SER A 68 -0.53 -4.00 22.06
CA SER A 68 0.82 -4.43 21.73
C SER A 68 1.54 -3.50 20.75
N ARG A 69 0.83 -2.75 19.87
CA ARG A 69 1.37 -1.88 18.80
C ARG A 69 0.28 -0.92 18.29
N GLY A 70 0.63 0.11 17.53
CA GLY A 70 -0.35 1.00 16.86
C GLY A 70 -0.70 0.52 15.45
N SER A 71 -1.91 0.78 14.96
CA SER A 71 -2.39 0.43 13.60
C SER A 71 -3.13 1.61 12.95
N ASP A 72 -3.22 1.76 11.63
CA ASP A 72 -2.75 0.88 10.54
C ASP A 72 -1.50 1.41 9.81
N GLY A 73 -1.10 2.65 10.13
CA GLY A 73 0.00 3.35 9.49
C GLY A 73 -0.46 4.64 8.80
N PHE A 74 0.28 5.08 7.81
CA PHE A 74 -0.07 6.23 6.97
C PHE A 74 0.53 6.08 5.56
N ALA A 75 0.16 6.97 4.64
CA ALA A 75 0.68 7.00 3.29
C ALA A 75 1.06 8.42 2.85
N PHE A 76 2.13 8.54 2.08
CA PHE A 76 2.35 9.68 1.19
C PHE A 76 1.65 9.40 -0.14
N VAL A 77 0.83 10.32 -0.62
CA VAL A 77 -0.04 10.12 -1.79
C VAL A 77 0.18 11.21 -2.82
N LEU A 78 0.36 10.79 -4.08
CA LEU A 78 0.24 11.63 -5.26
C LEU A 78 -1.14 11.40 -5.88
N GLN A 79 -1.93 12.45 -5.99
CA GLN A 79 -3.29 12.43 -6.50
C GLN A 79 -3.38 13.29 -7.76
N LEU A 80 -3.72 12.69 -8.89
CA LEU A 80 -3.76 13.38 -10.17
C LEU A 80 -5.02 14.25 -10.33
N ASP A 81 -6.19 13.71 -9.96
CA ASP A 81 -7.47 14.36 -10.22
C ASP A 81 -8.12 14.93 -8.94
N ARG A 82 -8.61 16.18 -9.05
CA ARG A 82 -9.41 16.88 -8.03
C ARG A 82 -10.87 16.44 -8.03
N SER A 83 -11.35 15.89 -9.14
CA SER A 83 -12.77 15.68 -9.45
C SER A 83 -13.30 14.31 -9.02
N CYS A 84 -12.40 13.32 -8.91
CA CYS A 84 -12.71 11.94 -8.50
C CYS A 84 -12.83 11.72 -6.98
N ILE A 85 -12.59 12.76 -6.19
CA ILE A 85 -12.89 12.75 -4.76
C ILE A 85 -14.39 12.96 -4.59
N VAL A 86 -15.11 11.86 -4.44
CA VAL A 86 -16.49 11.88 -3.98
C VAL A 86 -16.45 11.68 -2.48
N SER A 87 -16.50 12.78 -1.72
CA SER A 87 -16.89 12.68 -0.32
C SER A 87 -18.29 12.09 -0.26
N SER A 88 -18.56 11.24 0.73
CA SER A 88 -19.90 10.69 1.01
C SER A 88 -20.98 11.78 1.22
N GLY A 89 -20.63 13.08 1.18
CA GLY A 89 -21.49 14.24 1.31
C GLY A 89 -21.64 15.13 0.06
N GLY A 90 -21.15 14.73 -1.12
CA GLY A 90 -21.49 15.38 -2.40
C GLY A 90 -20.85 16.76 -2.68
N LYS A 91 -19.90 17.21 -1.86
CA LYS A 91 -19.05 18.37 -2.19
C LYS A 91 -17.80 17.88 -2.93
N LYS A 92 -17.52 18.51 -4.08
CA LYS A 92 -16.37 18.21 -4.94
C LYS A 92 -15.23 19.17 -4.63
N GLY A 93 -14.07 18.64 -4.25
CA GLY A 93 -12.84 19.39 -4.11
C GLY A 93 -11.75 18.65 -3.36
N LEU A 94 -10.50 19.10 -3.55
CA LEU A 94 -9.31 18.59 -2.83
C LEU A 94 -9.45 18.74 -1.30
N SER A 95 -10.25 19.70 -0.83
CA SER A 95 -10.57 19.89 0.59
C SER A 95 -11.29 18.69 1.21
N ASP A 96 -11.79 17.77 0.40
CA ASP A 96 -12.61 16.66 0.83
C ASP A 96 -11.99 15.31 0.43
N ALA A 97 -10.73 15.32 -0.03
CA ALA A 97 -9.99 14.16 -0.53
C ALA A 97 -9.58 13.22 0.58
N LEU A 98 -10.41 12.20 0.80
CA LEU A 98 -10.18 11.17 1.80
C LEU A 98 -10.83 9.86 1.37
N GLY A 99 -10.02 8.82 1.27
CA GLY A 99 -10.42 7.44 1.05
C GLY A 99 -10.87 6.76 2.35
N ALA A 100 -11.05 5.44 2.29
CA ALA A 100 -11.52 4.69 3.46
C ALA A 100 -10.44 4.56 4.55
N SER A 101 -10.92 4.40 5.78
CA SER A 101 -10.09 4.19 6.97
C SER A 101 -9.53 2.76 7.06
N GLY A 102 -8.85 2.44 8.16
CA GLY A 102 -8.29 1.12 8.40
C GLY A 102 -7.06 0.84 7.55
N ILE A 103 -6.94 -0.41 7.07
CA ILE A 103 -5.89 -0.88 6.16
C ILE A 103 -5.78 -0.11 4.84
N GLN A 104 -6.78 0.71 4.51
CA GLN A 104 -6.80 1.57 3.32
C GLN A 104 -6.13 2.94 3.55
N LEU A 105 -5.70 3.21 4.78
CA LEU A 105 -4.87 4.35 5.18
C LEU A 105 -5.36 5.72 4.68
N GLY A 106 -6.68 5.90 4.51
CA GLY A 106 -7.27 7.14 4.06
C GLY A 106 -7.04 7.47 2.57
N TYR A 107 -6.44 6.57 1.78
CA TYR A 107 -6.31 6.73 0.33
C TYR A 107 -7.07 5.66 -0.48
N GLY A 108 -7.45 4.54 0.13
CA GLY A 108 -8.21 3.49 -0.57
C GLY A 108 -9.55 4.01 -1.08
N GLY A 109 -9.87 3.69 -2.33
CA GLY A 109 -11.03 4.23 -3.06
C GLY A 109 -10.78 5.58 -3.75
N LEU A 110 -9.64 6.25 -3.51
CA LEU A 110 -9.21 7.35 -4.38
C LEU A 110 -8.74 6.78 -5.72
N SER A 111 -9.17 7.39 -6.82
CA SER A 111 -8.75 6.98 -8.16
C SER A 111 -7.58 7.84 -8.65
N SER A 112 -6.80 7.31 -9.59
CA SER A 112 -5.68 8.03 -10.22
C SER A 112 -4.70 8.57 -9.19
N CYS A 113 -4.38 7.72 -8.21
CA CYS A 113 -3.46 8.04 -7.15
C CYS A 113 -2.31 7.03 -7.12
N PHE A 114 -1.24 7.42 -6.45
CA PHE A 114 -0.06 6.61 -6.22
C PHE A 114 0.35 6.83 -4.77
N ALA A 115 0.60 5.76 -4.02
CA ALA A 115 0.86 5.83 -2.59
C ALA A 115 2.16 5.13 -2.19
N VAL A 116 2.96 5.79 -1.35
CA VAL A 116 4.05 5.18 -0.58
C VAL A 116 3.56 5.02 0.85
N GLN A 117 3.34 3.79 1.27
CA GLN A 117 2.75 3.45 2.57
C GLN A 117 3.81 3.11 3.59
N PHE A 118 3.56 3.52 4.83
CA PHE A 118 4.31 3.18 6.02
C PHE A 118 3.34 2.45 6.95
N ALA A 119 3.24 1.13 6.77
CA ALA A 119 2.26 0.30 7.44
C ALA A 119 2.87 -0.37 8.68
N THR A 120 2.20 -0.25 9.82
CA THR A 120 2.61 -0.87 11.10
C THR A 120 1.94 -2.22 11.36
N GLN A 121 0.98 -2.58 10.51
CA GLN A 121 0.45 -3.93 10.44
C GLN A 121 0.70 -4.52 9.05
N PRO A 122 0.99 -5.83 8.96
CA PRO A 122 0.97 -6.50 7.69
C PRO A 122 -0.45 -6.39 7.13
N SER A 123 -0.61 -5.61 6.06
CA SER A 123 -1.85 -5.57 5.29
C SER A 123 -2.22 -7.02 4.95
N CYS A 124 -3.44 -7.44 5.31
CA CYS A 124 -4.05 -8.65 4.76
C CYS A 124 -4.31 -8.42 3.27
N GLN A 125 -3.24 -8.44 2.47
CA GLN A 125 -3.34 -8.49 1.02
C GLN A 125 -3.97 -9.84 0.66
N ARG A 126 -5.26 -9.78 0.35
CA ARG A 126 -5.99 -10.87 -0.29
C ARG A 126 -5.62 -10.83 -1.77
N GLU A 127 -4.42 -11.28 -2.11
CA GLU A 127 -3.98 -11.34 -3.51
C GLU A 127 -4.92 -12.26 -4.29
N ILE A 128 -5.74 -11.67 -5.17
CA ILE A 128 -6.55 -12.44 -6.11
C ILE A 128 -5.58 -12.93 -7.18
N ILE A 129 -5.10 -14.17 -7.04
CA ILE A 129 -4.35 -14.87 -8.08
C ILE A 129 -5.22 -14.90 -9.35
N LYS A 130 -4.93 -14.00 -10.30
CA LYS A 130 -5.47 -14.09 -11.65
C LYS A 130 -4.82 -15.30 -12.31
N LYS A 131 -5.64 -16.26 -12.71
CA LYS A 131 -5.23 -17.33 -13.62
C LYS A 131 -4.63 -16.70 -14.88
N ASN A 132 -3.31 -16.70 -15.00
CA ASN A 132 -2.70 -16.72 -16.32
C ASN A 132 -3.14 -18.05 -16.95
N THR A 133 -4.03 -17.96 -17.92
CA THR A 133 -4.23 -19.05 -18.88
C THR A 133 -2.91 -19.17 -19.62
N LYS A 134 -2.15 -20.23 -19.34
CA LYS A 134 -0.90 -20.50 -20.03
C LYS A 134 -1.16 -20.63 -21.53
N VAL A 135 -0.36 -19.91 -22.29
CA VAL A 135 0.15 -20.35 -23.58
C VAL A 135 1.21 -21.41 -23.26
N ASP A 136 1.10 -22.59 -23.86
CA ASP A 136 2.00 -23.72 -23.63
C ASP A 136 3.44 -23.37 -24.05
N GLY A 137 4.43 -23.66 -23.20
CA GLY A 137 5.79 -23.91 -23.71
C GLY A 137 7.04 -23.45 -22.95
N GLU A 138 7.01 -22.90 -21.73
CA GLU A 138 8.26 -22.55 -21.03
C GLU A 138 8.35 -23.06 -19.59
N GLY A 139 9.57 -23.48 -19.21
CA GLY A 139 9.93 -24.17 -17.97
C GLY A 139 9.72 -23.31 -16.74
N ASP A 140 8.97 -23.86 -15.79
CA ASP A 140 8.14 -23.11 -14.86
C ASP A 140 8.69 -23.27 -13.43
N GLY A 141 9.58 -22.37 -13.02
CA GLY A 141 9.80 -22.11 -11.59
C GLY A 141 8.64 -21.26 -11.06
N THR A 142 7.43 -21.83 -11.00
CA THR A 142 6.23 -21.11 -10.57
C THR A 142 6.19 -21.08 -9.04
N TYR A 143 6.57 -19.95 -8.45
CA TYR A 143 6.34 -19.67 -7.03
C TYR A 143 4.92 -19.12 -6.85
N PHE A 144 4.18 -19.65 -5.87
CA PHE A 144 2.82 -19.21 -5.57
C PHE A 144 2.78 -18.46 -4.24
N LEU A 145 2.38 -17.19 -4.28
CA LEU A 145 2.19 -16.39 -3.08
C LEU A 145 0.85 -16.81 -2.43
N CYS A 146 0.90 -17.25 -1.17
CA CYS A 146 -0.31 -17.57 -0.41
C CYS A 146 -0.84 -16.29 0.27
N SER A 147 -2.12 -15.99 0.05
CA SER A 147 -2.78 -14.85 0.70
C SER A 147 -3.03 -15.10 2.18
N LEU A 148 -2.69 -14.11 3.01
CA LEU A 148 -3.10 -14.03 4.40
C LEU A 148 -4.53 -13.49 4.47
N LEU A 149 -5.48 -14.35 4.84
CA LEU A 149 -6.81 -13.93 5.20
C LEU A 149 -6.88 -13.68 6.70
N TYR A 150 -6.75 -12.42 7.09
CA TYR A 150 -7.17 -11.98 8.41
C TYR A 150 -8.68 -11.74 8.39
N GLU A 151 -9.48 -12.78 8.64
CA GLU A 151 -10.90 -12.62 8.94
C GLU A 151 -11.09 -12.65 10.47
N PRO A 152 -11.44 -11.53 11.12
CA PRO A 152 -12.06 -11.60 12.43
C PRO A 152 -13.54 -11.94 12.24
N HIS A 153 -13.84 -13.13 11.73
CA HIS A 153 -15.19 -13.66 11.84
C HIS A 153 -15.31 -14.40 13.18
N TYR A 154 -16.05 -13.75 14.08
CA TYR A 154 -16.69 -14.36 15.24
C TYR A 154 -17.42 -15.65 14.81
N LEU A 155 -16.77 -16.80 14.93
CA LEU A 155 -17.47 -18.05 15.16
C LEU A 155 -17.48 -18.28 16.66
N ILE A 156 -18.61 -17.92 17.26
CA ILE A 156 -18.99 -18.30 18.63
C ILE A 156 -18.97 -19.83 18.68
N ASN A 157 -17.86 -20.40 19.12
CA ASN A 157 -17.84 -21.73 19.72
C ASN A 157 -17.32 -21.53 21.15
N ARG A 158 -18.22 -21.75 22.10
CA ARG A 158 -18.15 -21.24 23.48
C ARG A 158 -17.19 -22.00 24.41
N ASP A 159 -16.38 -22.94 23.90
CA ASP A 159 -15.71 -23.94 24.73
C ASP A 159 -14.21 -24.15 24.48
N LEU A 160 -13.50 -23.17 23.90
CA LEU A 160 -12.03 -23.25 23.80
C LEU A 160 -11.36 -22.09 24.54
N ASP A 161 -10.53 -22.47 25.52
CA ASP A 161 -9.75 -21.62 26.42
C ASP A 161 -8.79 -20.70 25.61
N LEU A 162 -9.27 -19.52 25.26
CA LEU A 162 -8.66 -18.54 24.33
C LEU A 162 -7.57 -17.66 24.97
N ALA A 163 -7.09 -17.98 26.17
CA ALA A 163 -6.26 -17.05 26.93
C ALA A 163 -4.79 -16.94 26.46
N LYS A 164 -4.25 -17.85 25.63
CA LYS A 164 -2.78 -17.94 25.46
C LYS A 164 -2.21 -18.00 24.05
N SER A 165 -2.97 -17.70 23.00
CA SER A 165 -2.37 -17.80 21.67
C SER A 165 -2.94 -16.84 20.62
N LYS A 166 -2.07 -15.98 20.07
CA LYS A 166 -2.32 -15.20 18.85
C LYS A 166 -1.94 -16.06 17.65
N TRP A 167 -2.93 -16.62 16.94
CA TRP A 167 -2.72 -17.38 15.70
C TRP A 167 -3.34 -16.63 14.52
N SER A 168 -2.76 -16.78 13.32
CA SER A 168 -3.37 -16.38 12.05
C SER A 168 -3.45 -17.61 11.13
N TYR A 169 -4.46 -17.65 10.26
CA TYR A 169 -4.74 -18.78 9.38
C TYR A 169 -4.40 -18.46 7.92
N PHE A 170 -3.82 -19.44 7.22
CA PHE A 170 -3.56 -19.37 5.78
C PHE A 170 -4.61 -20.18 5.03
N TYR A 171 -5.10 -19.64 3.92
CA TYR A 171 -5.91 -20.40 2.98
C TYR A 171 -5.00 -20.84 1.83
N VAL A 172 -4.75 -22.15 1.74
CA VAL A 172 -4.05 -22.74 0.60
C VAL A 172 -5.12 -23.30 -0.34
N ASP A 173 -5.26 -22.72 -1.53
CA ASP A 173 -6.13 -23.25 -2.59
C ASP A 173 -5.64 -24.67 -2.95
N THR A 174 -6.56 -25.62 -3.17
CA THR A 174 -6.25 -27.00 -3.57
C THR A 174 -5.37 -27.07 -4.82
N LYS A 175 -5.32 -26.00 -5.63
CA LYS A 175 -4.43 -25.90 -6.80
C LYS A 175 -2.95 -25.72 -6.47
N HIS A 176 -2.61 -25.40 -5.22
CA HIS A 176 -1.22 -25.19 -4.77
C HIS A 176 -0.70 -26.33 -3.90
N GLU A 177 -1.50 -27.37 -3.69
CA GLU A 177 -1.11 -28.58 -2.98
C GLU A 177 0.23 -29.16 -3.47
N GLY A 178 1.15 -29.44 -2.54
CA GLY A 178 2.48 -29.98 -2.85
C GLY A 178 3.44 -29.00 -3.54
N LYS A 179 3.05 -27.73 -3.74
CA LYS A 179 3.89 -26.71 -4.37
C LYS A 179 4.63 -25.88 -3.33
N GLU A 180 5.79 -25.37 -3.74
CA GLU A 180 6.56 -24.43 -2.93
C GLU A 180 5.89 -23.04 -2.95
N CYS A 181 5.65 -22.52 -1.76
CA CYS A 181 5.04 -21.24 -1.49
C CYS A 181 6.01 -20.37 -0.67
N VAL A 182 5.86 -19.06 -0.82
CA VAL A 182 6.64 -18.08 -0.06
C VAL A 182 5.70 -17.35 0.88
N ASP A 183 6.03 -17.32 2.17
CA ASP A 183 5.35 -16.47 3.15
C ASP A 183 5.63 -14.99 2.82
N PRO A 184 4.61 -14.18 2.48
CA PRO A 184 4.80 -12.79 2.11
C PRO A 184 5.30 -11.89 3.25
N VAL A 185 5.21 -12.35 4.51
CA VAL A 185 5.64 -11.59 5.70
C VAL A 185 7.07 -11.94 6.08
N SER A 186 7.40 -13.23 6.19
CA SER A 186 8.73 -13.66 6.63
C SER A 186 9.71 -13.98 5.49
N GLY A 187 9.23 -14.09 4.24
CA GLY A 187 10.02 -14.55 3.10
C GLY A 187 10.40 -16.03 3.18
N LYS A 188 9.93 -16.78 4.19
CA LYS A 188 10.25 -18.20 4.34
C LYS A 188 9.50 -19.03 3.31
N HIS A 189 10.22 -19.98 2.74
CA HIS A 189 9.67 -20.98 1.84
C HIS A 189 8.99 -22.08 2.66
N PHE A 190 7.82 -22.53 2.21
CA PHE A 190 7.14 -23.69 2.76
C PHE A 190 6.47 -24.47 1.63
N VAL A 191 6.28 -25.78 1.80
CA VAL A 191 5.51 -26.58 0.85
C VAL A 191 4.06 -26.60 1.32
N ALA A 192 3.15 -26.20 0.44
CA ALA A 192 1.73 -26.29 0.68
C ALA A 192 1.33 -27.75 1.00
N PRO A 193 0.70 -28.01 2.16
CA PRO A 193 0.43 -29.37 2.61
C PRO A 193 -0.57 -30.06 1.69
N GLU A 194 -0.40 -31.38 1.53
CA GLU A 194 -1.39 -32.23 0.86
C GLU A 194 -2.73 -32.22 1.60
N LEU A 195 -3.82 -31.91 0.89
CA LEU A 195 -5.17 -31.83 1.45
C LEU A 195 -5.84 -33.19 1.30
N PRO A 196 -6.27 -33.84 2.40
CA PRO A 196 -6.96 -35.12 2.31
C PRO A 196 -8.23 -35.01 1.46
N PRO A 197 -8.57 -36.02 0.63
CA PRO A 197 -9.63 -35.93 -0.37
C PRO A 197 -11.04 -35.72 0.20
N ASP A 198 -11.26 -35.90 1.51
CA ASP A 198 -12.60 -35.95 2.11
C ASP A 198 -12.94 -34.90 3.19
N ARG A 199 -12.08 -33.94 3.57
CA ARG A 199 -12.51 -32.84 4.48
C ARG A 199 -11.77 -31.51 4.32
N GLN A 200 -12.49 -30.48 4.81
CA GLN A 200 -12.24 -29.04 4.87
C GLN A 200 -10.78 -28.58 5.05
N PRO A 201 -10.45 -27.38 4.55
CA PRO A 201 -9.10 -26.80 4.52
C PRO A 201 -8.32 -27.06 5.80
N VAL A 202 -7.15 -27.68 5.64
CA VAL A 202 -6.21 -27.88 6.74
C VAL A 202 -5.55 -26.54 7.02
N MET A 203 -5.92 -25.92 8.14
CA MET A 203 -5.29 -24.69 8.59
C MET A 203 -3.90 -24.99 9.13
N GLN A 204 -2.87 -24.57 8.40
CA GLN A 204 -1.49 -24.67 8.88
C GLN A 204 -1.17 -23.49 9.79
N LYS A 205 -0.67 -23.83 10.98
CA LYS A 205 -0.27 -22.91 12.03
C LYS A 205 1.11 -22.33 11.71
N VAL A 206 1.17 -21.06 11.30
CA VAL A 206 2.43 -20.33 11.17
C VAL A 206 2.55 -19.35 12.34
N GLU A 207 3.69 -19.40 13.01
CA GLU A 207 4.02 -18.47 14.08
C GLU A 207 4.45 -17.14 13.48
N LEU A 208 3.49 -16.25 13.21
CA LEU A 208 3.74 -14.85 12.86
C LEU A 208 4.04 -14.05 14.14
N SER A 209 5.04 -14.48 14.92
CA SER A 209 5.48 -13.77 16.12
C SER A 209 6.27 -12.50 15.82
N HIS A 210 6.53 -12.20 14.55
CA HIS A 210 7.22 -11.00 14.12
C HIS A 210 6.27 -10.15 13.25
N HIS A 211 5.54 -9.27 13.92
CA HIS A 211 4.89 -8.14 13.29
C HIS A 211 5.99 -7.24 12.74
N CYS A 212 6.29 -7.35 11.44
CA CYS A 212 7.23 -6.46 10.78
C CYS A 212 6.44 -5.29 10.19
N ASP A 213 6.91 -4.08 10.47
CA ASP A 213 6.42 -2.92 9.76
C ASP A 213 6.90 -3.00 8.32
N SER A 214 6.24 -2.28 7.43
CA SER A 214 6.63 -2.31 6.02
C SER A 214 6.42 -0.99 5.35
N VAL A 215 7.33 -0.72 4.41
CA VAL A 215 7.16 0.34 3.43
C VAL A 215 6.72 -0.33 2.13
N SER A 216 5.66 0.17 1.51
CA SER A 216 5.18 -0.37 0.24
C SER A 216 4.78 0.72 -0.75
N VAL A 217 4.80 0.39 -2.03
CA VAL A 217 4.34 1.25 -3.11
C VAL A 217 3.11 0.62 -3.72
N GLN A 218 2.01 1.36 -3.74
CA GLN A 218 0.74 0.88 -4.26
C GLN A 218 0.13 1.87 -5.25
N CYS A 219 -0.49 1.32 -6.27
CA CYS A 219 -1.38 2.04 -7.17
C CYS A 219 -2.78 1.45 -7.00
N PRO A 220 -3.80 2.24 -6.62
CA PRO A 220 -5.17 1.76 -6.60
C PRO A 220 -5.56 1.39 -8.02
N GLY A 221 -5.80 0.11 -8.24
CA GLY A 221 -6.32 -0.34 -9.52
C GLY A 221 -7.68 0.30 -9.75
N VAL A 222 -7.84 1.08 -10.81
CA VAL A 222 -9.16 1.51 -11.27
C VAL A 222 -9.87 0.26 -11.77
N HIS A 223 -10.63 -0.43 -10.91
CA HIS A 223 -11.42 -1.56 -11.36
C HIS A 223 -12.60 -1.03 -12.19
N PRO A 224 -12.63 -1.19 -13.53
CA PRO A 224 -13.60 -0.50 -14.39
C PRO A 224 -15.04 -0.93 -14.12
N LYS A 225 -15.23 -2.09 -13.50
CA LYS A 225 -16.53 -2.72 -13.25
C LYS A 225 -16.98 -2.67 -11.78
N ALA A 226 -16.18 -2.12 -10.89
CA ALA A 226 -16.51 -2.08 -9.46
C ALA A 226 -15.79 -0.91 -8.76
N PRO A 227 -16.25 0.34 -8.98
CA PRO A 227 -15.68 1.54 -8.35
C PRO A 227 -15.70 1.51 -6.81
N ASN A 228 -16.47 0.58 -6.20
CA ASN A 228 -16.56 0.37 -4.76
C ASN A 228 -15.94 -0.98 -4.30
N SER A 229 -15.30 -1.72 -5.20
CA SER A 229 -14.58 -2.95 -4.83
C SER A 229 -13.27 -2.53 -4.19
N SER A 230 -13.18 -2.68 -2.87
CA SER A 230 -11.96 -2.64 -2.05
C SER A 230 -11.01 -3.80 -2.38
N GLY A 231 -10.82 -4.09 -3.67
CA GLY A 231 -9.87 -5.09 -4.14
C GLY A 231 -8.46 -4.58 -3.87
N PRO A 232 -7.50 -5.49 -3.63
CA PRO A 232 -6.15 -5.11 -3.27
C PRO A 232 -5.56 -4.21 -4.35
N ASP A 233 -5.15 -3.02 -3.95
CA ASP A 233 -4.30 -2.15 -4.75
C ASP A 233 -3.09 -2.97 -5.24
N ALA A 234 -2.64 -2.74 -6.47
CA ALA A 234 -1.48 -3.46 -6.99
C ALA A 234 -0.25 -2.99 -6.21
N CYS A 235 0.28 -3.87 -5.35
CA CYS A 235 1.54 -3.66 -4.66
C CYS A 235 2.68 -3.79 -5.67
N MET A 236 3.32 -2.68 -6.00
CA MET A 236 4.41 -2.65 -6.98
C MET A 236 5.75 -3.02 -6.34
N ALA A 237 5.94 -2.63 -5.08
CA ALA A 237 7.13 -2.94 -4.30
C ALA A 237 6.81 -2.94 -2.81
N ARG A 238 7.50 -3.78 -2.04
CA ARG A 238 7.40 -3.82 -0.58
C ARG A 238 8.74 -4.16 0.03
N ALA A 239 9.04 -3.53 1.15
CA ALA A 239 10.19 -3.84 1.98
C ALA A 239 9.75 -3.86 3.46
N THR A 240 10.31 -4.77 4.23
CA THR A 240 10.11 -4.81 5.69
C THR A 240 11.06 -3.83 6.37
N PHE A 241 10.56 -3.17 7.40
CA PHE A 241 11.30 -2.24 8.24
C PHE A 241 11.04 -2.59 9.70
N LEU A 242 12.03 -2.43 10.56
CA LEU A 242 11.90 -2.74 11.99
C LEU A 242 11.39 -1.50 12.72
N ASP A 243 10.29 -1.66 13.46
CA ASP A 243 9.81 -0.78 14.53
C ASP A 243 9.61 0.71 14.17
N LEU A 244 8.76 1.02 13.18
CA LEU A 244 8.27 2.37 12.89
C LEU A 244 7.39 2.95 14.01
N ASP A 245 6.82 2.12 14.89
CA ASP A 245 5.94 2.51 16.00
C ASP A 245 6.66 2.69 17.35
N ASP A 246 7.96 2.94 17.32
CA ASP A 246 8.82 3.04 18.51
C ASP A 246 8.74 4.40 19.25
N SER A 247 7.78 5.25 18.90
CA SER A 247 7.61 6.63 19.38
C SER A 247 8.74 7.60 19.04
N LYS A 248 9.74 7.19 18.24
CA LYS A 248 10.85 8.08 17.86
C LYS A 248 10.52 8.83 16.57
N PRO A 249 11.12 10.01 16.39
CA PRO A 249 11.09 10.69 15.11
C PRO A 249 11.86 9.89 14.06
N HIS A 250 11.19 9.55 12.98
CA HIS A 250 11.80 9.03 11.76
C HIS A 250 11.81 10.10 10.67
N THR A 251 12.70 9.94 9.69
CA THR A 251 12.72 10.79 8.49
C THR A 251 12.57 9.93 7.25
N ALA A 252 11.62 10.25 6.38
CA ALA A 252 11.51 9.59 5.08
C ALA A 252 11.89 10.57 3.97
N ARG A 253 12.62 10.05 2.99
CA ARG A 253 12.97 10.76 1.75
C ARG A 253 12.45 9.96 0.57
N ILE A 254 11.62 10.58 -0.25
CA ILE A 254 11.07 10.00 -1.47
C ILE A 254 11.60 10.82 -2.65
N LEU A 255 12.26 10.13 -3.57
CA LEU A 255 12.85 10.70 -4.76
C LEU A 255 12.29 9.98 -5.99
N LEU A 256 11.73 10.74 -6.92
CA LEU A 256 11.37 10.27 -8.25
C LEU A 256 12.34 10.89 -9.25
N GLU A 257 13.31 10.11 -9.71
CA GLU A 257 14.24 10.53 -10.76
C GLU A 257 13.55 10.45 -12.13
N ARG A 258 13.81 11.44 -12.99
CA ARG A 258 13.40 11.43 -14.40
C ARG A 258 14.56 10.96 -15.28
N ASN A 259 14.24 10.49 -16.49
CA ASN A 259 15.18 10.29 -17.60
C ASN A 259 16.20 9.20 -17.32
N ARG A 260 15.77 8.15 -16.63
CA ARG A 260 16.41 6.86 -16.83
C ARG A 260 15.92 6.41 -18.21
N PHE A 261 16.82 6.45 -19.18
CA PHE A 261 16.54 5.75 -20.42
C PHE A 261 16.66 4.26 -20.09
N ARG A 262 15.55 3.53 -20.23
CA ARG A 262 15.60 2.07 -20.13
C ARG A 262 16.59 1.60 -21.19
N ALA A 263 17.74 1.11 -20.74
CA ALA A 263 18.72 0.51 -21.61
C ALA A 263 18.08 -0.73 -22.25
N GLY A 264 17.56 -0.56 -23.47
CA GLY A 264 17.11 -1.61 -24.36
C GLY A 264 16.05 -2.54 -23.77
N SER A 265 14.78 -2.11 -23.75
CA SER A 265 13.79 -3.04 -24.32
C SER A 265 14.13 -3.11 -25.81
N VAL A 266 14.95 -4.09 -26.19
CA VAL A 266 15.14 -4.41 -27.60
C VAL A 266 13.73 -4.65 -28.13
N ALA A 267 13.26 -3.76 -29.02
CA ALA A 267 11.94 -3.87 -29.62
C ALA A 267 11.74 -5.33 -30.04
N LYS A 268 10.67 -5.96 -29.55
CA LYS A 268 10.52 -7.42 -29.72
C LYS A 268 10.21 -7.78 -31.17
N ASP A 269 9.71 -6.82 -31.94
CA ASP A 269 9.46 -6.95 -33.36
C ASP A 269 9.87 -5.70 -34.17
N GLU A 270 9.98 -5.86 -35.48
CA GLU A 270 10.33 -4.79 -36.42
C GLU A 270 9.27 -3.68 -36.50
N VAL A 271 8.02 -3.96 -36.13
CA VAL A 271 6.92 -2.99 -36.22
C VAL A 271 6.99 -2.00 -35.06
N GLU A 272 7.20 -2.49 -33.83
CA GLU A 272 7.46 -1.69 -32.64
C GLU A 272 8.73 -0.86 -32.82
N ARG A 273 9.76 -1.45 -33.42
CA ARG A 273 10.99 -0.74 -33.77
C ARG A 273 10.72 0.39 -34.78
N ALA A 274 10.02 0.12 -35.88
CA ALA A 274 9.70 1.12 -36.89
C ALA A 274 8.83 2.26 -36.32
N ASN A 275 7.88 1.94 -35.45
CA ASN A 275 7.06 2.94 -34.75
C ASN A 275 7.90 3.81 -33.80
N LEU A 276 8.80 3.21 -33.02
CA LEU A 276 9.73 3.93 -32.15
C LEU A 276 10.73 4.79 -32.96
N GLU A 277 11.19 4.32 -34.13
CA GLU A 277 12.04 5.06 -35.06
C GLU A 277 11.27 6.26 -35.65
N GLN A 278 10.02 6.06 -36.06
CA GLN A 278 9.16 7.10 -36.62
C GLN A 278 8.78 8.18 -35.60
N MET A 279 8.69 7.81 -34.32
CA MET A 279 8.47 8.77 -33.22
C MET A 279 9.76 9.49 -32.77
N GLY A 280 10.92 9.19 -33.38
CA GLY A 280 12.22 9.69 -32.92
C GLY A 280 12.67 9.11 -31.58
N ALA A 281 11.91 8.14 -31.04
CA ALA A 281 12.13 7.54 -29.73
C ALA A 281 13.29 6.53 -29.70
N LEU A 282 13.79 6.10 -30.87
CA LEU A 282 14.91 5.14 -30.92
C LEU A 282 16.27 5.75 -30.57
N ALA A 283 16.41 7.07 -30.62
CA ALA A 283 17.65 7.74 -30.23
C ALA A 283 17.71 8.03 -28.72
N ASP A 284 16.57 8.39 -28.12
CA ASP A 284 16.52 8.80 -26.72
C ASP A 284 15.92 7.73 -25.79
N GLY A 285 15.10 6.78 -26.25
CA GLY A 285 14.45 5.78 -25.39
C GLY A 285 13.17 6.30 -24.72
N ILE A 286 12.33 5.38 -24.22
CA ILE A 286 11.09 5.74 -23.53
C ILE A 286 11.49 6.36 -22.17
N PRO A 287 11.03 7.59 -21.84
CA PRO A 287 11.29 8.16 -20.54
C PRO A 287 10.71 7.27 -19.44
N SER A 288 11.57 6.68 -18.59
CA SER A 288 11.12 6.05 -17.35
C SER A 288 11.46 6.92 -16.16
N HIS A 289 10.73 6.68 -15.08
CA HIS A 289 10.98 7.26 -13.78
C HIS A 289 11.53 6.20 -12.85
N ARG A 290 12.40 6.61 -11.92
CA ARG A 290 12.91 5.72 -10.87
C ARG A 290 12.52 6.27 -9.51
N LEU A 291 11.68 5.53 -8.81
CA LEU A 291 11.27 5.84 -7.45
C LEU A 291 12.25 5.21 -6.47
N LEU A 292 12.76 6.05 -5.57
CA LEU A 292 13.64 5.69 -4.48
C LEU A 292 13.00 6.14 -3.16
N VAL A 293 12.89 5.24 -2.20
CA VAL A 293 12.40 5.54 -0.85
C VAL A 293 13.49 5.22 0.15
N TYR A 294 13.85 6.21 0.98
CA TYR A 294 14.80 6.08 2.07
C TYR A 294 14.09 6.37 3.39
N VAL A 295 14.50 5.67 4.44
CA VAL A 295 14.05 5.92 5.81
C VAL A 295 15.29 6.17 6.68
N ASP A 296 15.21 7.15 7.55
CA ASP A 296 16.26 7.64 8.43
C ASP A 296 17.57 7.95 7.69
N ASP A 297 18.71 7.50 8.20
CA ASP A 297 20.05 7.74 7.66
C ASP A 297 20.50 6.64 6.68
N MET A 298 19.55 5.86 6.15
CA MET A 298 19.85 4.81 5.18
C MET A 298 20.57 5.35 3.95
N GLN A 299 21.74 4.78 3.67
CA GLN A 299 22.53 5.09 2.47
C GLN A 299 22.01 4.41 1.20
N THR A 300 21.29 3.29 1.38
CA THR A 300 20.66 2.52 0.30
C THR A 300 19.16 2.72 0.35
N ALA A 301 18.53 2.87 -0.82
CA ALA A 301 17.08 3.00 -0.89
C ALA A 301 16.43 1.69 -0.43
N LEU A 302 15.47 1.81 0.48
CA LEU A 302 14.63 0.71 0.96
C LEU A 302 13.72 0.20 -0.17
N ILE A 303 13.20 1.11 -1.00
CA ILE A 303 12.50 0.77 -2.23
C ILE A 303 13.23 1.41 -3.40
N ASN A 304 13.40 0.62 -4.46
CA ASN A 304 14.00 1.04 -5.71
C ASN A 304 13.18 0.45 -6.87
N LEU A 305 12.33 1.27 -7.47
CA LEU A 305 11.30 0.83 -8.42
C LEU A 305 11.35 1.68 -9.68
N GLU A 306 11.47 1.03 -10.84
CA GLU A 306 11.24 1.67 -12.13
C GLU A 306 9.74 1.80 -12.38
N LEU A 307 9.30 3.00 -12.72
CA LEU A 307 7.91 3.38 -12.95
C LEU A 307 7.75 3.95 -14.35
N ASP A 308 6.68 3.53 -15.01
CA ASP A 308 6.16 4.19 -16.20
C ASP A 308 4.91 4.98 -15.76
N LEU A 309 5.03 6.31 -15.64
CA LEU A 309 3.92 7.13 -15.15
C LEU A 309 2.67 7.04 -16.05
N PRO A 310 2.79 7.06 -17.39
CA PRO A 310 1.69 6.70 -18.29
C PRO A 310 1.00 5.38 -17.94
N ASP A 311 1.72 4.32 -17.59
CA ASP A 311 1.09 3.05 -17.18
C ASP A 311 0.30 3.18 -15.87
N VAL A 312 0.80 4.00 -14.94
CA VAL A 312 0.17 4.21 -13.62
C VAL A 312 -1.06 5.11 -13.71
N PHE A 313 -0.99 6.17 -14.52
CA PHE A 313 -1.98 7.25 -14.53
C PHE A 313 -2.82 7.34 -15.83
N GLY A 314 -2.45 6.59 -16.86
CA GLY A 314 -3.08 6.64 -18.18
C GLY A 314 -3.04 8.03 -18.83
N ASP A 315 -3.96 8.25 -19.77
CA ASP A 315 -4.04 9.50 -20.56
C ASP A 315 -4.27 10.74 -19.70
N THR A 316 -4.87 10.58 -18.51
CA THR A 316 -5.13 11.70 -17.58
C THR A 316 -3.85 12.40 -17.13
N LEU A 317 -2.69 11.73 -17.22
CA LEU A 317 -1.40 12.34 -16.95
C LEU A 317 -1.12 13.49 -17.93
N ASN A 318 -1.41 13.30 -19.22
CA ASN A 318 -1.18 14.28 -20.27
C ASN A 318 -2.11 15.49 -20.13
N ASP A 319 -3.38 15.24 -19.80
CA ASP A 319 -4.39 16.30 -19.59
C ASP A 319 -3.99 17.25 -18.45
N SER A 320 -3.28 16.73 -17.45
CA SER A 320 -2.82 17.49 -16.30
C SER A 320 -1.48 18.22 -16.50
N ASP A 321 -0.82 18.08 -17.66
CA ASP A 321 0.59 18.47 -17.85
C ASP A 321 1.51 17.80 -16.80
N GLY A 322 1.17 16.57 -16.40
CA GLY A 322 1.88 15.81 -15.38
C GLY A 322 1.84 16.42 -13.98
N ARG A 323 0.83 17.24 -13.68
CA ARG A 323 0.71 17.95 -12.41
C ARG A 323 -0.20 17.19 -11.44
N MET A 324 0.30 16.91 -10.24
CA MET A 324 -0.40 16.13 -9.21
C MET A 324 -0.41 16.86 -7.86
N PHE A 325 -1.38 16.55 -7.02
CA PHE A 325 -1.40 16.97 -5.62
C PHE A 325 -0.63 15.98 -4.77
N ALA A 326 0.22 16.50 -3.90
CA ALA A 326 0.90 15.69 -2.90
C ALA A 326 0.21 15.86 -1.55
N GLY A 327 0.09 14.77 -0.79
CA GLY A 327 -0.49 14.79 0.54
C GLY A 327 -0.10 13.60 1.37
N PHE A 328 -0.58 13.60 2.60
CA PHE A 328 -0.49 12.47 3.51
C PHE A 328 -1.89 12.04 3.90
N THR A 329 -2.11 10.74 3.99
CA THR A 329 -3.36 10.16 4.45
C THR A 329 -3.07 9.12 5.52
N ALA A 330 -3.97 8.98 6.49
CA ALA A 330 -3.93 7.89 7.45
C ALA A 330 -5.35 7.42 7.75
N GLY A 331 -5.44 6.16 8.17
CA GLY A 331 -6.68 5.50 8.54
C GLY A 331 -6.40 4.56 9.70
N THR A 332 -7.40 4.38 10.55
CA THR A 332 -7.32 3.47 11.69
C THR A 332 -8.55 2.54 11.71
N GLY A 333 -8.37 1.30 12.11
CA GLY A 333 -9.44 0.30 12.14
C GLY A 333 -10.64 0.70 13.00
N HIS A 334 -11.84 0.24 12.61
CA HIS A 334 -13.09 0.48 13.36
C HIS A 334 -13.18 -0.33 14.65
N ASN A 335 -12.41 -1.41 14.77
CA ASN A 335 -12.30 -2.16 16.00
C ASN A 335 -11.25 -1.47 16.88
N ASN A 336 -11.41 -1.53 18.20
CA ASN A 336 -10.40 -1.12 19.20
C ASN A 336 -9.08 -1.91 19.11
N ALA A 337 -8.85 -2.65 18.02
CA ALA A 337 -7.60 -3.27 17.70
C ALA A 337 -6.53 -2.17 17.53
N SER A 338 -5.81 -1.91 18.62
CA SER A 338 -4.50 -1.24 18.63
C SER A 338 -4.50 0.22 18.13
N HIS A 339 -5.21 1.10 18.84
CA HIS A 339 -5.16 2.58 18.71
C HIS A 339 -4.32 3.26 19.75
#